data_AF-A0A850KHN2-F1
#
_entry.id   AF-A0A850KHN2-F1
#
_cell.length_a   1.000
_cell.length_b   1.000
_cell.length_c   1.000
_cell.angle_alpha   90.00
_cell.angle_beta   90.00
_cell.angle_gamma   90.00
#
_symmetry.space_group_name_H-M   'P 1'
#
loop_
_entity.id
_entity.type
_entity.pdbx_description
1 polymer ?
#
loop_
_entity_poly.entity_id
_entity_poly.type
_entity_poly.pdbx_seq_one_letter_code
_entity_poly.pdbx_strand_id
1 'polypeptide(L)'
;MADKETHKQANKKQWRKKIIGGKIKKEILDLIYGDDPFGVNGGSIPLFGPVIAPNAAEAVGEAVLDELRQEGLPEEYMDYNRVVRDVSEAVKGGDTPAQAKRYAKQRAIGRSLDLREPKITKFVNPNDLPDLPLGLNHVASQSIEDENSFQGDMSMKRSQDQLSEHSFLPAVQTPEVIQLRKRLRDQIKNSDDYLMNLKSPSDWTKAELQEAMKAREKALPQDKAGMLQRERQWFDHYYGNDPVKYDETGKMVQPAPVRSIPQEPVPIKTKDGKDPGEALERIIGNLPGMTGGIGHALNPPVYNEEKATGPLGSVNGVPVEPGQTGQNRQAIQSDRHLAVMPSEEQVIKGLQAGLNMLSNKQNQSPLPNVPKTTALKEDGVNGPKTSFGLKKALVDHGTSKVSEAVALGQFKETAKKAKTSGVENLAGELGAAFKPLLGNQKSPKDGFQSEGLALQDTLNDLGAGLKDDGIVGPKTHNAFHQIAKKTDEDELTQRFADNLGFSF
;
A
#
# COMPACT_ATOMS: atom_id res chain seq x y z
N MET A 1 14.66 -25.73 51.05
CA MET A 1 14.55 -26.51 49.79
C MET A 1 14.56 -25.63 48.53
N ALA A 2 14.26 -24.34 48.60
CA ALA A 2 14.29 -23.43 47.45
C ALA A 2 15.70 -23.11 46.87
N ASP A 3 16.79 -23.40 47.60
CA ASP A 3 18.14 -22.99 47.19
C ASP A 3 18.89 -24.02 46.32
N LYS A 4 18.38 -25.27 46.26
CA LYS A 4 19.01 -26.34 45.45
C LYS A 4 18.54 -26.36 44.00
N GLU A 5 17.36 -25.83 43.68
CA GLU A 5 16.86 -25.77 42.30
C GLU A 5 17.46 -24.62 41.50
N THR A 6 17.66 -23.46 42.12
CA THR A 6 18.30 -22.28 41.50
C THR A 6 19.74 -22.59 41.10
N HIS A 7 20.48 -23.33 41.94
CA HIS A 7 21.85 -23.74 41.65
C HIS A 7 21.92 -24.80 40.52
N LYS A 8 20.91 -25.68 40.40
CA LYS A 8 20.82 -26.67 39.32
C LYS A 8 20.49 -26.03 37.97
N GLN A 9 19.65 -24.99 37.95
CA GLN A 9 19.32 -24.27 36.71
C GLN A 9 20.48 -23.38 36.22
N ALA A 10 21.20 -22.71 37.14
CA ALA A 10 22.37 -21.91 36.79
C ALA A 10 23.49 -22.74 36.17
N ASN A 11 23.77 -23.93 36.73
CA ASN A 11 24.76 -24.85 36.17
C ASN A 11 24.34 -25.46 34.83
N LYS A 12 23.05 -25.74 34.62
CA LYS A 12 22.54 -26.23 33.33
C LYS A 12 22.66 -25.18 32.22
N LYS A 13 22.50 -23.89 32.57
CA LYS A 13 22.66 -22.76 31.63
C LYS A 13 24.12 -22.51 31.27
N GLN A 14 25.04 -22.60 32.24
CA GLN A 14 26.49 -22.53 31.96
C GLN A 14 27.01 -23.74 31.16
N TRP A 15 26.51 -24.95 31.43
CA TRP A 15 26.93 -26.15 30.71
C TRP A 15 26.49 -26.15 29.24
N ARG A 16 25.28 -25.65 28.94
CA ARG A 16 24.80 -25.44 27.55
C ARG A 16 25.61 -24.39 26.79
N LYS A 17 26.03 -23.31 27.45
CA LYS A 17 26.86 -22.25 26.85
C LYS A 17 28.27 -22.76 26.48
N LYS A 18 28.80 -23.72 27.25
CA LYS A 18 30.17 -24.25 27.06
C LYS A 18 30.29 -25.33 25.98
N ILE A 19 29.22 -26.09 25.70
CA ILE A 19 29.23 -27.13 24.65
C ILE A 19 28.89 -26.55 23.26
N ILE A 20 28.02 -25.54 23.20
CA ILE A 20 27.54 -24.97 21.93
C ILE A 20 28.51 -23.92 21.36
N GLY A 21 29.25 -23.20 22.21
CA GLY A 21 30.05 -22.03 21.78
C GLY A 21 31.40 -22.33 21.11
N GLY A 22 31.94 -23.55 21.23
CA GLY A 22 33.33 -23.85 20.82
C GLY A 22 33.49 -24.60 19.50
N LYS A 23 32.67 -25.65 19.27
CA LYS A 23 32.81 -26.51 18.08
C LYS A 23 32.02 -26.01 16.87
N ILE A 24 30.81 -25.52 17.12
CA ILE A 24 29.88 -25.05 16.06
C ILE A 24 30.38 -23.74 15.44
N LYS A 25 31.03 -22.88 16.22
CA LYS A 25 31.58 -21.61 15.70
C LYS A 25 32.68 -21.83 14.67
N LYS A 26 33.49 -22.89 14.81
CA LYS A 26 34.59 -23.19 13.88
C LYS A 26 34.07 -23.85 12.59
N GLU A 27 33.16 -24.84 12.70
CA GLU A 27 32.55 -25.48 11.53
C GLU A 27 31.70 -24.51 10.70
N ILE A 28 31.03 -23.54 11.33
CA ILE A 28 30.24 -22.51 10.62
C ILE A 28 31.15 -21.43 10.03
N LEU A 29 32.25 -21.04 10.71
CA LEU A 29 33.21 -20.08 10.13
C LEU A 29 33.95 -20.67 8.93
N ASP A 30 34.30 -21.96 8.95
CA ASP A 30 34.92 -22.64 7.81
C ASP A 30 33.94 -22.79 6.62
N LEU A 31 32.62 -22.87 6.89
CA LEU A 31 31.55 -22.87 5.87
C LEU A 31 31.23 -21.49 5.28
N ILE A 32 31.53 -20.41 6.01
CA ILE A 32 31.25 -19.02 5.60
C ILE A 32 32.48 -18.36 4.95
N TYR A 33 33.70 -18.80 5.28
CA TYR A 33 34.95 -18.13 4.87
C TYR A 33 35.99 -19.05 4.20
N GLY A 34 35.66 -20.31 3.87
CA GLY A 34 36.57 -21.20 3.16
C GLY A 34 36.68 -20.87 1.67
N ASP A 35 37.83 -20.36 1.24
CA ASP A 35 38.22 -20.28 -0.18
C ASP A 35 38.39 -21.70 -0.76
N ASP A 36 37.74 -21.95 -1.90
CA ASP A 36 37.78 -23.20 -2.67
C ASP A 36 39.22 -23.64 -3.01
N PRO A 37 39.64 -24.88 -2.66
CA PRO A 37 40.86 -25.44 -3.19
C PRO A 37 40.66 -26.80 -3.87
N PHE A 38 39.58 -27.07 -4.61
CA PHE A 38 39.55 -28.25 -5.49
C PHE A 38 38.75 -28.05 -6.78
N GLY A 39 39.47 -28.10 -7.90
CA GLY A 39 38.89 -28.19 -9.23
C GLY A 39 38.43 -29.60 -9.61
N VAL A 40 37.42 -29.61 -10.48
CA VAL A 40 37.02 -30.60 -11.50
C VAL A 40 36.58 -32.00 -11.03
N ASN A 41 35.29 -32.33 -11.20
CA ASN A 41 34.80 -33.26 -12.25
C ASN A 41 33.29 -33.54 -12.14
N GLY A 42 32.69 -33.80 -13.30
CA GLY A 42 31.25 -33.97 -13.48
C GLY A 42 30.64 -35.16 -12.74
N GLY A 43 29.44 -34.94 -12.20
CA GLY A 43 28.60 -35.97 -11.63
C GLY A 43 27.29 -35.39 -11.09
N SER A 44 26.19 -35.73 -11.76
CA SER A 44 24.82 -35.85 -11.24
C SER A 44 24.30 -34.78 -10.25
N ILE A 45 23.43 -33.89 -10.72
CA ILE A 45 22.65 -32.96 -9.87
C ILE A 45 21.71 -33.78 -8.97
N PRO A 46 21.75 -33.64 -7.63
CA PRO A 46 20.79 -34.29 -6.74
C PRO A 46 19.43 -33.58 -6.82
N LEU A 47 18.36 -34.38 -6.95
CA LEU A 47 16.96 -33.95 -7.14
C LEU A 47 16.28 -33.37 -5.88
N PHE A 48 17.04 -33.08 -4.83
CA PHE A 48 16.54 -32.49 -3.59
C PHE A 48 17.46 -31.33 -3.22
N GLY A 49 16.91 -30.11 -3.21
CA GLY A 49 17.62 -28.93 -2.71
C GLY A 49 18.09 -29.14 -1.26
N PRO A 50 19.11 -28.41 -0.79
CA PRO A 50 19.67 -28.59 0.54
C PRO A 50 18.57 -28.39 1.60
N VAL A 51 18.25 -29.46 2.34
CA VAL A 51 17.39 -29.39 3.52
C VAL A 51 18.19 -28.68 4.61
N ILE A 52 17.92 -27.39 4.78
CA ILE A 52 18.52 -26.60 5.85
C ILE A 52 17.91 -27.04 7.18
N ALA A 53 18.75 -27.41 8.14
CA ALA A 53 18.31 -27.79 9.48
C ALA A 53 17.50 -26.64 10.12
N PRO A 54 16.45 -26.92 10.93
CA PRO A 54 15.59 -25.89 11.54
C PRO A 54 16.37 -24.75 12.23
N ASN A 55 17.54 -25.08 12.77
CA ASN A 55 18.40 -24.20 13.55
C ASN A 55 19.13 -23.15 12.68
N ALA A 56 19.17 -23.32 11.35
CA ALA A 56 19.90 -22.40 10.48
C ALA A 56 19.07 -21.17 10.09
N ALA A 57 17.74 -21.26 10.03
CA ALA A 57 16.89 -20.07 9.90
C ALA A 57 16.98 -19.18 11.15
N GLU A 58 17.05 -19.78 12.34
CA GLU A 58 17.29 -19.06 13.60
C GLU A 58 18.65 -18.37 13.61
N ALA A 59 19.72 -19.06 13.18
CA ALA A 59 21.07 -18.49 13.11
C ALA A 59 21.17 -17.34 12.11
N VAL A 60 20.57 -17.46 10.93
CA VAL A 60 20.52 -16.38 9.95
C VAL A 60 19.65 -15.23 10.46
N GLY A 61 18.53 -15.52 11.13
CA GLY A 61 17.69 -14.52 11.78
C GLY A 61 18.42 -13.72 12.87
N GLU A 62 19.20 -14.38 13.74
CA GLU A 62 20.07 -13.69 14.71
C GLU A 62 21.10 -12.80 14.00
N ALA A 63 21.71 -13.27 12.91
CA ALA A 63 22.67 -12.48 12.14
C ALA A 63 22.04 -11.26 11.47
N VAL A 64 20.77 -11.34 11.03
CA VAL A 64 20.01 -10.18 10.52
C VAL A 64 19.77 -9.17 11.65
N LEU A 65 19.33 -9.64 12.83
CA LEU A 65 19.09 -8.75 13.97
C LEU A 65 20.36 -8.05 14.45
N ASP A 66 21.48 -8.75 14.48
CA ASP A 66 22.77 -8.16 14.87
C ASP A 66 23.18 -7.04 13.90
N GLU A 67 22.97 -7.22 12.59
CA GLU A 67 23.22 -6.15 11.61
C GLU A 67 22.27 -4.97 11.77
N LEU A 68 20.96 -5.21 11.98
CA LEU A 68 19.99 -4.14 12.19
C LEU A 68 20.31 -3.33 13.46
N ARG A 69 20.81 -3.99 14.52
CA ARG A 69 21.31 -3.29 15.73
C ARG A 69 22.54 -2.44 15.42
N GLN A 70 23.48 -2.94 14.63
CA GLN A 70 24.67 -2.18 14.21
C GLN A 70 24.30 -0.97 13.35
N GLU A 71 23.21 -1.04 12.58
CA GLU A 71 22.67 0.06 11.78
C GLU A 71 21.81 1.04 12.59
N GLY A 72 21.65 0.81 13.90
CA GLY A 72 20.94 1.71 14.80
C GLY A 72 19.42 1.68 14.65
N LEU A 73 18.84 0.60 14.12
CA LEU A 73 17.39 0.43 14.15
C LEU A 73 16.91 0.22 15.60
N PRO A 74 15.83 0.89 16.03
CA PRO A 74 15.23 0.65 17.34
C PRO A 74 14.76 -0.79 17.54
N GLU A 75 14.91 -1.31 18.76
CA GLU A 75 14.59 -2.71 19.14
C GLU A 75 13.11 -3.07 18.92
N GLU A 76 12.22 -2.09 18.97
CA GLU A 76 10.80 -2.23 18.63
C GLU A 76 10.54 -2.62 17.16
N TYR A 77 11.50 -2.46 16.25
CA TYR A 77 11.41 -2.87 14.85
C TYR A 77 12.11 -4.21 14.55
N MET A 78 12.72 -4.81 15.57
CA MET A 78 13.57 -6.00 15.49
C MET A 78 12.90 -7.21 16.13
N ASP A 79 11.62 -7.44 15.82
CA ASP A 79 10.89 -8.64 16.28
C ASP A 79 11.55 -9.91 15.73
N TYR A 80 12.21 -10.64 16.63
CA TYR A 80 12.94 -11.88 16.33
C TYR A 80 12.07 -12.89 15.59
N ASN A 81 10.83 -13.10 16.02
CA ASN A 81 9.97 -14.11 15.39
C ASN A 81 9.61 -13.73 13.97
N ARG A 82 9.42 -12.43 13.69
CA ARG A 82 9.17 -11.93 12.33
C ARG A 82 10.39 -12.07 11.45
N VAL A 83 11.57 -11.70 11.94
CA VAL A 83 12.82 -11.80 11.16
C VAL A 83 13.16 -13.25 10.85
N VAL A 84 13.02 -14.16 11.82
CA VAL A 84 13.22 -15.61 11.59
C VAL A 84 12.18 -16.16 10.61
N ARG A 85 10.94 -15.69 10.66
CA ARG A 85 9.90 -16.05 9.68
C ARG A 85 10.27 -15.58 8.28
N ASP A 86 10.68 -14.32 8.11
CA ASP A 86 11.08 -13.77 6.80
C ASP A 86 12.27 -14.57 6.22
N VAL A 87 13.25 -14.93 7.06
CA VAL A 87 14.37 -15.82 6.67
C VAL A 87 13.87 -17.21 6.29
N SER A 88 12.95 -17.79 7.07
CA SER A 88 12.40 -19.12 6.78
C SER A 88 11.59 -19.15 5.49
N GLU A 89 10.85 -18.08 5.18
CA GLU A 89 10.09 -17.93 3.93
C GLU A 89 11.05 -17.89 2.74
N ALA A 90 12.09 -17.05 2.80
CA ALA A 90 13.11 -16.96 1.76
C ALA A 90 13.81 -18.30 1.53
N VAL A 91 14.25 -18.98 2.61
CA VAL A 91 14.88 -20.31 2.50
C VAL A 91 13.94 -21.35 1.90
N LYS A 92 12.65 -21.34 2.26
CA LYS A 92 11.64 -22.22 1.63
C LYS A 92 11.45 -21.92 0.14
N GLY A 93 11.65 -20.66 -0.26
CA GLY A 93 11.70 -20.22 -1.65
C GLY A 93 12.96 -20.66 -2.41
N GLY A 94 13.91 -21.33 -1.75
CA GLY A 94 15.16 -21.80 -2.37
C GLY A 94 16.30 -20.79 -2.28
N ASP A 95 16.13 -19.68 -1.56
CA ASP A 95 17.20 -18.70 -1.36
C ASP A 95 18.36 -19.29 -0.57
N THR A 96 19.58 -18.94 -0.99
CA THR A 96 20.78 -19.17 -0.18
C THR A 96 20.69 -18.41 1.14
N PRO A 97 21.38 -18.85 2.21
CA PRO A 97 21.41 -18.12 3.49
C PRO A 97 21.78 -16.64 3.35
N ALA A 98 22.66 -16.29 2.42
CA ALA A 98 23.03 -14.91 2.14
C ALA A 98 21.89 -14.10 1.49
N GLN A 99 21.12 -14.70 0.57
CA GLN A 99 19.94 -14.09 -0.04
C GLN A 99 18.81 -13.92 0.99
N ALA A 100 18.50 -14.97 1.75
CA ALA A 100 17.50 -14.94 2.80
C ALA A 100 17.81 -13.88 3.87
N LYS A 101 19.08 -13.72 4.22
CA LYS A 101 19.57 -12.64 5.10
C LYS A 101 19.28 -11.25 4.51
N ARG A 102 19.63 -11.01 3.24
CA ARG A 102 19.39 -9.73 2.57
C ARG A 102 17.89 -9.42 2.48
N TYR A 103 17.08 -10.41 2.13
CA TYR A 103 15.62 -10.29 2.04
C TYR A 103 15.01 -9.90 3.39
N ALA A 104 15.31 -10.65 4.45
CA ALA A 104 14.79 -10.39 5.79
C ALA A 104 15.22 -9.01 6.33
N LYS A 105 16.46 -8.60 6.04
CA LYS A 105 16.97 -7.27 6.38
C LYS A 105 16.21 -6.15 5.67
N GLN A 106 16.00 -6.26 4.35
CA GLN A 106 15.24 -5.28 3.57
C GLN A 106 13.80 -5.15 4.07
N ARG A 107 13.13 -6.27 4.34
CA ARG A 107 11.78 -6.28 4.93
C ARG A 107 11.75 -5.62 6.32
N ALA A 108 12.77 -5.83 7.15
CA ALA A 108 12.86 -5.19 8.46
C ALA A 108 13.06 -3.66 8.35
N ILE A 109 13.91 -3.21 7.43
CA ILE A 109 14.12 -1.78 7.16
C ILE A 109 12.86 -1.12 6.62
N GLY A 110 12.17 -1.75 5.66
CA GLY A 110 10.91 -1.23 5.11
C GLY A 110 9.86 -0.97 6.20
N ARG A 111 9.69 -1.94 7.11
CA ARG A 111 8.78 -1.79 8.27
C ARG A 111 9.13 -0.62 9.20
N SER A 112 10.42 -0.32 9.35
CA SER A 112 10.87 0.81 10.19
C SER A 112 10.57 2.17 9.55
N LEU A 113 10.45 2.23 8.23
CA LEU A 113 10.12 3.45 7.49
C LEU A 113 8.62 3.75 7.56
N ASP A 114 7.76 2.73 7.52
CA ASP A 114 6.30 2.88 7.63
C ASP A 114 5.85 3.42 9.00
N LEU A 115 6.66 3.23 10.05
CA LEU A 115 6.35 3.66 11.41
C LEU A 115 6.98 5.01 11.79
N ARG A 116 7.75 5.65 10.89
CA ARG A 116 8.27 7.01 11.09
C ARG A 116 7.22 8.11 10.88
N GLU A 117 5.97 7.77 10.60
CA GLU A 117 4.87 8.71 10.84
C GLU A 117 4.83 9.04 12.35
N PRO A 118 4.81 10.33 12.73
CA PRO A 118 4.98 10.71 14.12
C PRO A 118 3.82 10.17 14.96
N LYS A 119 4.10 9.14 15.77
CA LYS A 119 3.30 8.87 16.97
C LYS A 119 3.45 10.07 17.90
N ILE A 120 2.53 11.02 17.80
CA ILE A 120 2.34 12.09 18.78
C ILE A 120 2.14 11.39 20.13
N THR A 121 3.21 11.30 20.91
CA THR A 121 3.20 10.65 22.21
C THR A 121 3.07 11.73 23.27
N LYS A 122 1.93 11.65 23.98
CA LYS A 122 1.61 12.22 25.30
C LYS A 122 1.64 13.75 25.40
N PHE A 123 0.42 14.31 25.44
CA PHE A 123 0.14 15.62 26.02
C PHE A 123 0.77 15.70 27.42
N VAL A 124 1.65 16.67 27.61
CA VAL A 124 2.04 17.21 28.91
C VAL A 124 0.81 17.87 29.51
N ASN A 125 0.60 17.65 30.81
CA ASN A 125 -0.49 18.24 31.57
C ASN A 125 -0.34 19.78 31.56
N PRO A 126 -1.34 20.57 31.11
CA PRO A 126 -1.21 22.03 30.97
C PRO A 126 -1.00 22.79 32.29
N ASN A 127 -1.00 22.11 33.44
CA ASN A 127 -0.77 22.72 34.76
C ASN A 127 0.72 22.76 35.20
N ASP A 128 1.65 22.22 34.40
CA ASP A 128 3.07 22.11 34.79
C ASP A 128 4.01 23.15 34.14
N LEU A 129 3.51 24.29 33.66
CA LEU A 129 4.35 25.37 33.13
C LEU A 129 4.47 26.54 34.11
N PRO A 130 5.69 26.98 34.48
CA PRO A 130 5.89 28.14 35.34
C PRO A 130 5.67 29.45 34.58
N ASP A 131 5.03 30.40 35.27
CA ASP A 131 4.75 31.76 34.80
C ASP A 131 6.02 32.49 34.33
N LEU A 132 5.99 33.01 33.10
CA LEU A 132 6.96 33.98 32.60
C LEU A 132 6.26 35.29 32.20
N PRO A 133 6.89 36.45 32.47
CA PRO A 133 6.23 37.75 32.43
C PRO A 133 6.10 38.32 31.01
N LEU A 134 4.96 38.97 30.79
CA LEU A 134 4.62 39.75 29.61
C LEU A 134 5.53 40.99 29.48
N GLY A 135 6.16 41.14 28.31
CA GLY A 135 6.89 42.34 27.91
C GLY A 135 6.48 42.78 26.49
N LEU A 136 5.80 43.91 26.43
CA LEU A 136 5.46 44.70 25.24
C LEU A 136 6.69 45.02 24.38
N ASN A 137 6.54 45.07 23.05
CA ASN A 137 6.70 46.34 22.31
C ASN A 137 6.42 46.24 20.79
N HIS A 138 5.80 47.34 20.32
CA HIS A 138 5.61 47.78 18.95
C HIS A 138 6.90 47.88 18.12
N VAL A 139 6.75 47.84 16.78
CA VAL A 139 7.27 48.77 15.73
C VAL A 139 7.09 48.05 14.39
N ALA A 140 6.04 48.37 13.62
CA ALA A 140 6.00 49.35 12.52
C ALA A 140 6.76 48.91 11.25
N SER A 141 5.94 48.68 10.23
CA SER A 141 6.26 48.40 8.84
C SER A 141 7.00 49.56 8.17
N GLN A 142 7.99 49.24 7.35
CA GLN A 142 8.48 50.14 6.30
C GLN A 142 8.63 49.39 4.98
N SER A 143 7.92 49.93 3.99
CA SER A 143 8.01 49.66 2.56
C SER A 143 9.35 50.15 2.01
N ILE A 144 9.90 49.43 1.02
CA ILE A 144 10.91 49.97 0.11
C ILE A 144 10.50 49.57 -1.31
N GLU A 145 10.12 50.58 -2.08
CA GLU A 145 10.15 50.58 -3.54
C GLU A 145 11.53 51.04 -4.03
N ASP A 146 11.75 50.85 -5.33
CA ASP A 146 12.73 51.48 -6.22
C ASP A 146 14.04 50.74 -6.57
N GLU A 147 13.99 50.18 -7.79
CA GLU A 147 14.86 50.44 -8.94
C GLU A 147 16.35 50.72 -8.68
N ASN A 148 17.23 49.89 -9.26
CA ASN A 148 18.19 50.44 -10.21
C ASN A 148 18.83 49.44 -11.18
N SER A 149 18.94 49.97 -12.39
CA SER A 149 19.72 49.59 -13.55
C SER A 149 21.09 48.93 -13.31
N PHE A 150 21.39 47.88 -14.09
CA PHE A 150 22.76 47.58 -14.48
C PHE A 150 22.82 46.90 -15.84
N GLN A 151 23.23 47.67 -16.86
CA GLN A 151 23.70 47.18 -18.14
C GLN A 151 25.11 46.59 -17.95
N GLY A 152 25.24 45.29 -18.21
CA GLY A 152 26.52 44.58 -18.21
C GLY A 152 26.58 43.62 -19.37
N ASP A 153 27.13 44.13 -20.47
CA ASP A 153 27.48 43.42 -21.70
C ASP A 153 28.52 42.32 -21.39
N MET A 154 28.15 41.05 -21.52
CA MET A 154 29.11 39.94 -21.63
C MET A 154 28.61 38.88 -22.60
N SER A 155 29.03 39.08 -23.85
CA SER A 155 29.20 38.06 -24.87
C SER A 155 30.08 36.91 -24.35
N MET A 156 29.47 35.76 -24.07
CA MET A 156 30.17 34.47 -24.11
C MET A 156 29.38 33.49 -24.97
N LYS A 157 30.04 33.08 -26.06
CA LYS A 157 29.72 31.92 -26.88
C LYS A 157 29.65 30.69 -25.98
N ARG A 158 28.43 30.26 -25.63
CA ARG A 158 28.19 28.91 -25.10
C ARG A 158 27.57 28.08 -26.21
N SER A 159 28.40 27.19 -26.72
CA SER A 159 28.11 26.19 -27.74
C SER A 159 26.83 25.43 -27.42
N GLN A 160 26.10 25.15 -28.49
CA GLN A 160 24.93 24.28 -28.56
C GLN A 160 25.17 22.94 -27.85
N ASP A 161 24.55 22.78 -26.69
CA ASP A 161 23.95 21.52 -26.25
C ASP A 161 22.48 21.81 -25.94
N GLN A 162 21.72 22.12 -27.00
CA GLN A 162 20.26 22.11 -26.96
C GLN A 162 19.81 20.65 -27.08
N LEU A 163 19.99 19.88 -26.01
CA LEU A 163 19.16 18.71 -25.78
C LEU A 163 17.75 19.22 -25.59
N SER A 164 16.89 18.87 -26.53
CA SER A 164 15.47 19.18 -26.60
C SER A 164 14.79 19.03 -25.25
N GLU A 165 14.47 20.15 -24.61
CA GLU A 165 13.34 20.24 -23.69
C GLU A 165 12.08 19.91 -24.50
N HIS A 166 11.77 18.61 -24.61
CA HIS A 166 10.46 18.18 -25.05
C HIS A 166 9.47 18.73 -24.03
N SER A 167 8.84 19.86 -24.38
CA SER A 167 7.79 20.48 -23.62
C SER A 167 6.69 19.44 -23.42
N PHE A 168 6.63 18.86 -22.23
CA PHE A 168 5.64 17.87 -21.84
C PHE A 168 4.28 18.55 -21.87
N LEU A 169 3.53 18.36 -22.95
CA LEU A 169 2.15 18.80 -22.99
C LEU A 169 1.37 17.96 -21.94
N PRO A 170 0.69 18.59 -20.97
CA PRO A 170 -0.14 17.85 -20.02
C PRO A 170 -1.17 17.05 -20.82
N ALA A 171 -1.40 15.78 -20.47
CA ALA A 171 -2.36 14.99 -21.23
C ALA A 171 -3.73 15.63 -21.09
N VAL A 172 -4.38 15.87 -22.23
CA VAL A 172 -5.71 16.44 -22.29
C VAL A 172 -6.67 15.44 -21.67
N GLN A 173 -7.22 15.77 -20.50
CA GLN A 173 -8.30 15.00 -19.90
C GLN A 173 -9.47 14.97 -20.89
N THR A 174 -10.02 13.79 -21.16
CA THR A 174 -11.20 13.70 -22.00
C THR A 174 -12.39 14.35 -21.28
N PRO A 175 -13.31 15.03 -21.99
CA PRO A 175 -14.51 15.60 -21.40
C PRO A 175 -15.32 14.59 -20.57
N GLU A 176 -15.30 13.31 -20.97
CA GLU A 176 -15.96 12.21 -20.28
C GLU A 176 -15.41 11.98 -18.86
N VAL A 177 -14.08 11.98 -18.69
CA VAL A 177 -13.44 11.83 -17.38
C VAL A 177 -13.77 13.00 -16.46
N ILE A 178 -13.79 14.22 -17.00
CA ILE A 178 -14.17 15.42 -16.24
C ILE A 178 -15.63 15.32 -15.78
N GLN A 179 -16.53 14.86 -16.66
CA GLN A 179 -17.93 14.65 -16.31
C GLN A 179 -18.12 13.53 -15.29
N LEU A 180 -17.36 12.43 -15.40
CA LEU A 180 -17.37 11.35 -14.42
C LEU A 180 -16.97 11.86 -13.04
N ARG A 181 -15.85 12.60 -12.94
CA ARG A 181 -15.40 13.24 -11.69
C ARG A 181 -16.50 14.08 -11.07
N LYS A 182 -17.12 14.93 -11.88
CA LYS A 182 -18.21 15.80 -11.44
C LYS A 182 -19.40 14.98 -10.93
N ARG A 183 -19.81 13.94 -11.65
CA ARG A 183 -20.93 13.06 -11.24
C ARG A 183 -20.64 12.32 -9.94
N LEU A 184 -19.46 11.70 -9.80
CA LEU A 184 -19.06 11.03 -8.56
C LEU A 184 -19.04 12.01 -7.39
N ARG A 185 -18.43 13.18 -7.59
CA ARG A 185 -18.39 14.26 -6.61
C ARG A 185 -19.79 14.68 -6.17
N ASP A 186 -20.67 14.98 -7.11
CA ASP A 186 -22.02 15.48 -6.82
C ASP A 186 -22.87 14.40 -6.12
N GLN A 187 -22.79 13.15 -6.57
CA GLN A 187 -23.49 12.03 -5.94
C GLN A 187 -23.03 11.77 -4.51
N ILE A 188 -21.73 11.93 -4.24
CA ILE A 188 -21.19 11.70 -2.90
C ILE A 188 -21.47 12.91 -2.00
N LYS A 189 -21.37 14.14 -2.49
CA LYS A 189 -21.76 15.34 -1.73
C LYS A 189 -23.24 15.34 -1.36
N ASN A 190 -24.12 14.94 -2.27
CA ASN A 190 -25.56 14.92 -2.00
C ASN A 190 -26.02 13.74 -1.12
N SER A 191 -25.11 12.85 -0.69
CA SER A 191 -25.44 11.69 0.17
C SER A 191 -25.48 12.04 1.67
N ASP A 192 -25.73 13.30 2.02
CA ASP A 192 -25.59 13.81 3.39
C ASP A 192 -26.63 13.28 4.38
N ASP A 193 -27.72 12.67 3.89
CA ASP A 193 -28.69 11.94 4.71
C ASP A 193 -28.07 10.82 5.56
N TYR A 194 -26.84 10.40 5.26
CA TYR A 194 -26.14 9.35 5.99
C TYR A 194 -25.03 9.83 6.94
N LEU A 195 -24.80 11.15 7.08
CA LEU A 195 -23.70 11.66 7.92
C LEU A 195 -23.84 11.24 9.39
N MET A 196 -25.07 11.12 9.91
CA MET A 196 -25.32 10.65 11.28
C MET A 196 -24.77 9.23 11.51
N ASN A 197 -24.78 8.38 10.48
CA ASN A 197 -24.26 7.02 10.57
C ASN A 197 -22.73 6.95 10.55
N LEU A 198 -22.05 8.03 10.18
CA LEU A 198 -20.58 8.11 10.14
C LEU A 198 -19.97 8.51 11.49
N LYS A 199 -20.63 9.38 12.26
CA LYS A 199 -20.15 9.78 13.60
C LYS A 199 -20.21 8.62 14.58
N SER A 200 -19.33 8.57 15.58
CA SER A 200 -19.57 7.68 16.72
C SER A 200 -20.80 8.15 17.50
N PRO A 201 -21.65 7.26 18.07
CA PRO A 201 -22.69 7.68 19.00
C PRO A 201 -22.14 8.47 20.19
N SER A 202 -20.88 8.28 20.58
CA SER A 202 -20.26 9.14 21.60
C SER A 202 -20.15 10.59 21.19
N ASP A 203 -20.19 10.93 19.90
CA ASP A 203 -19.91 12.29 19.41
C ASP A 203 -21.20 13.03 19.04
N TRP A 204 -22.35 12.38 19.18
CA TRP A 204 -23.64 12.99 18.88
C TRP A 204 -24.08 13.93 20.00
N THR A 205 -24.55 15.11 19.59
CA THR A 205 -25.32 16.01 20.42
C THR A 205 -26.72 15.44 20.70
N LYS A 206 -27.44 16.02 21.67
CA LYS A 206 -28.83 15.66 21.94
C LYS A 206 -29.77 15.92 20.75
N ALA A 207 -29.49 16.97 19.97
CA ALA A 207 -30.28 17.31 18.78
C ALA A 207 -30.10 16.24 17.69
N GLU A 208 -28.87 15.79 17.45
CA GLU A 208 -28.55 14.73 16.49
C GLU A 208 -29.16 13.38 16.90
N LEU A 209 -29.15 13.04 18.20
CA LEU A 209 -29.86 11.87 18.70
C LEU A 209 -31.37 11.94 18.41
N GLN A 210 -31.99 13.09 18.68
CA GLN A 210 -33.43 13.27 18.40
C GLN A 210 -33.74 13.16 16.91
N GLU A 211 -32.87 13.68 16.06
CA GLU A 211 -32.98 13.52 14.61
C GLU A 211 -32.82 12.05 14.19
N ALA A 212 -31.85 11.33 14.74
CA ALA A 212 -31.66 9.90 14.51
C ALA A 212 -32.90 9.08 14.91
N MET A 213 -33.51 9.40 16.06
CA MET A 213 -34.76 8.77 16.52
C MET A 213 -35.93 9.04 15.57
N LYS A 214 -36.06 10.28 15.08
CA LYS A 214 -37.08 10.64 14.07
C LYS A 214 -36.84 9.93 12.74
N ALA A 215 -35.57 9.82 12.31
CA ALA A 215 -35.20 9.11 11.09
C ALA A 215 -35.51 7.61 11.22
N ARG A 216 -35.23 7.01 12.39
CA ARG A 216 -35.55 5.61 12.68
C ARG A 216 -37.04 5.32 12.57
N GLU A 217 -37.92 6.23 12.99
CA GLU A 217 -39.37 6.04 12.87
C GLU A 217 -39.80 5.83 11.41
N LYS A 218 -39.19 6.58 10.49
CA LYS A 218 -39.42 6.54 9.04
C LYS A 218 -38.66 5.43 8.31
N ALA A 219 -37.62 4.86 8.94
CA ALA A 219 -36.76 3.85 8.32
C ALA A 219 -37.50 2.53 8.07
N LEU A 220 -36.99 1.72 7.15
CA LEU A 220 -37.50 0.38 6.88
C LEU A 220 -37.17 -0.57 8.05
N PRO A 221 -37.98 -1.61 8.32
CA PRO A 221 -37.78 -2.50 9.47
C PRO A 221 -36.37 -3.09 9.59
N GLN A 222 -35.73 -3.45 8.48
CA GLN A 222 -34.37 -4.00 8.47
C GLN A 222 -33.30 -2.99 8.94
N ASP A 223 -33.53 -1.70 8.77
CA ASP A 223 -32.58 -0.65 9.14
C ASP A 223 -32.81 -0.16 10.58
N LYS A 224 -34.03 -0.29 11.10
CA LYS A 224 -34.40 0.15 12.46
C LYS A 224 -33.55 -0.48 13.55
N ALA A 225 -33.18 -1.76 13.41
CA ALA A 225 -32.38 -2.46 14.42
C ALA A 225 -30.99 -1.84 14.60
N GLY A 226 -30.32 -1.47 13.50
CA GLY A 226 -29.01 -0.81 13.55
C GLY A 226 -29.10 0.61 14.14
N MET A 227 -30.16 1.35 13.80
CA MET A 227 -30.39 2.69 14.36
C MET A 227 -30.68 2.63 15.87
N LEU A 228 -31.54 1.71 16.31
CA LEU A 228 -31.81 1.42 17.73
C LEU A 228 -30.54 1.09 18.51
N GLN A 229 -29.66 0.27 17.94
CA GLN A 229 -28.42 -0.11 18.59
C GLN A 229 -27.51 1.11 18.80
N ARG A 230 -27.44 2.02 17.83
CA ARG A 230 -26.66 3.26 17.95
C ARG A 230 -27.25 4.23 18.97
N GLU A 231 -28.57 4.38 18.97
CA GLU A 231 -29.27 5.13 20.03
C GLU A 231 -28.96 4.55 21.41
N ARG A 232 -29.01 3.22 21.56
CA ARG A 232 -28.63 2.56 22.81
C ARG A 232 -27.18 2.83 23.17
N GLN A 233 -26.23 2.70 22.25
CA GLN A 233 -24.83 3.02 22.49
C GLN A 233 -24.63 4.46 22.97
N TRP A 234 -25.42 5.40 22.44
CA TRP A 234 -25.44 6.78 22.92
C TRP A 234 -25.90 6.86 24.38
N PHE A 235 -27.04 6.25 24.72
CA PHE A 235 -27.56 6.24 26.10
C PHE A 235 -26.61 5.53 27.07
N ASP A 236 -26.11 4.35 26.69
CA ASP A 236 -25.15 3.57 27.48
C ASP A 236 -23.86 4.38 27.75
N HIS A 237 -23.39 5.16 26.77
CA HIS A 237 -22.20 6.00 26.93
C HIS A 237 -22.43 7.17 27.90
N TYR A 238 -23.58 7.84 27.81
CA TYR A 238 -23.86 9.07 28.55
C TYR A 238 -24.57 8.88 29.88
N TYR A 239 -25.35 7.83 30.04
CA TYR A 239 -26.16 7.55 31.24
C TYR A 239 -25.77 6.23 31.93
N GLY A 240 -24.94 5.41 31.29
CA GLY A 240 -24.55 4.10 31.82
C GLY A 240 -25.62 3.03 31.62
N ASN A 241 -25.34 1.83 32.15
CA ASN A 241 -26.23 0.67 32.12
C ASN A 241 -26.68 0.25 33.54
N ASP A 242 -26.61 1.18 34.50
CA ASP A 242 -26.97 0.90 35.88
C ASP A 242 -28.48 0.71 36.03
N PRO A 243 -28.94 -0.16 36.94
CA PRO A 243 -30.36 -0.32 37.24
C PRO A 243 -31.03 1.02 37.58
N VAL A 244 -32.27 1.21 37.13
CA VAL A 244 -33.07 2.41 37.42
C VAL A 244 -33.21 2.58 38.93
N LYS A 245 -32.86 3.76 39.43
CA LYS A 245 -33.02 4.12 40.85
C LYS A 245 -34.44 4.63 41.09
N TYR A 246 -35.02 4.26 42.23
CA TYR A 246 -36.32 4.74 42.68
C TYR A 246 -36.14 5.66 43.87
N ASP A 247 -36.93 6.72 43.95
CA ASP A 247 -36.97 7.60 45.12
C ASP A 247 -37.77 6.94 46.26
N GLU A 248 -37.82 7.60 47.42
CA GLU A 248 -38.57 7.15 48.60
C GLU A 248 -40.08 6.97 48.32
N THR A 249 -40.60 7.59 47.26
CA THR A 249 -42.00 7.50 46.84
C THR A 249 -42.27 6.37 45.84
N GLY A 250 -41.22 5.62 45.46
CA GLY A 250 -41.30 4.59 44.43
C GLY A 250 -41.38 5.14 43.00
N LYS A 251 -41.08 6.42 42.78
CA LYS A 251 -40.98 7.01 41.42
C LYS A 251 -39.58 6.83 40.88
N MET A 252 -39.47 6.63 39.56
CA MET A 252 -38.19 6.52 38.88
C MET A 252 -37.45 7.86 38.96
N VAL A 253 -36.24 7.85 39.50
CA VAL A 253 -35.33 9.00 39.48
C VAL A 253 -34.78 9.11 38.05
N GLN A 254 -34.93 10.28 37.44
CA GLN A 254 -34.38 10.52 36.11
C GLN A 254 -32.85 10.37 36.17
N PRO A 255 -32.24 9.51 35.35
CA PRO A 255 -30.79 9.30 35.41
C PRO A 255 -30.08 10.59 35.01
N ALA A 256 -29.16 11.05 35.85
CA ALA A 256 -28.24 12.11 35.49
C ALA A 256 -27.17 11.53 34.55
N PRO A 257 -26.72 12.29 33.53
CA PRO A 257 -25.67 11.81 32.65
C PRO A 257 -24.35 11.65 33.42
N VAL A 258 -23.71 10.49 33.27
CA VAL A 258 -22.38 10.17 33.82
C VAL A 258 -21.24 10.84 33.05
N ARG A 259 -21.52 11.35 31.85
CA ARG A 259 -20.56 12.07 30.98
C ARG A 259 -21.20 13.33 30.40
N SER A 260 -20.39 14.36 30.17
CA SER A 260 -20.84 15.61 29.55
C SER A 260 -21.22 15.40 28.08
N ILE A 261 -22.49 15.66 27.73
CA ILE A 261 -22.97 15.59 26.36
C ILE A 261 -22.47 16.81 25.56
N PRO A 262 -21.91 16.63 24.35
CA PRO A 262 -21.53 17.70 23.45
C PRO A 262 -22.70 18.66 23.22
N GLN A 263 -22.45 19.95 23.40
CA GLN A 263 -23.43 21.00 23.11
C GLN A 263 -23.40 21.41 21.64
N GLU A 264 -22.23 21.28 20.99
CA GLU A 264 -22.03 21.61 19.59
C GLU A 264 -21.74 20.35 18.76
N PRO A 265 -22.23 20.29 17.50
CA PRO A 265 -21.95 19.16 16.62
C PRO A 265 -20.45 18.97 16.39
N VAL A 266 -19.94 17.79 16.70
CA VAL A 266 -18.55 17.45 16.39
C VAL A 266 -18.41 17.26 14.87
N PRO A 267 -17.49 17.96 14.19
CA PRO A 267 -17.28 17.77 12.76
C PRO A 267 -16.77 16.35 12.48
N ILE A 268 -17.29 15.72 11.42
CA ILE A 268 -16.82 14.41 11.00
C ILE A 268 -15.41 14.58 10.44
N LYS A 269 -14.49 13.74 10.91
CA LYS A 269 -13.12 13.69 10.39
C LYS A 269 -12.80 12.27 9.95
N THR A 270 -11.93 12.15 8.95
CA THR A 270 -11.34 10.87 8.60
C THR A 270 -10.43 10.36 9.72
N LYS A 271 -10.01 9.09 9.67
CA LYS A 271 -9.06 8.53 10.64
C LYS A 271 -7.75 9.32 10.73
N ASP A 272 -7.32 9.91 9.62
CA ASP A 272 -6.16 10.79 9.50
C ASP A 272 -6.48 12.27 9.81
N GLY A 273 -7.66 12.57 10.36
CA GLY A 273 -8.03 13.90 10.87
C GLY A 273 -8.46 14.91 9.80
N LYS A 274 -8.61 14.50 8.54
CA LYS A 274 -8.99 15.38 7.42
C LYS A 274 -10.50 15.49 7.29
N ASP A 275 -10.96 16.51 6.57
CA ASP A 275 -12.35 16.60 6.15
C ASP A 275 -12.68 15.43 5.18
N PRO A 276 -13.78 14.68 5.39
CA PRO A 276 -14.16 13.59 4.51
C PRO A 276 -14.38 14.00 3.05
N GLY A 277 -14.84 15.24 2.80
CA GLY A 277 -15.01 15.79 1.47
C GLY A 277 -13.66 16.04 0.78
N GLU A 278 -12.70 16.66 1.47
CA GLU A 278 -11.33 16.84 0.97
C GLU A 278 -10.63 15.49 0.70
N ALA A 279 -10.73 14.58 1.66
CA ALA A 279 -10.21 13.22 1.57
C ALA A 279 -10.78 12.49 0.35
N LEU A 280 -12.08 12.62 0.12
CA LEU A 280 -12.75 12.04 -1.02
C LEU A 280 -12.25 12.63 -2.36
N GLU A 281 -12.13 13.95 -2.46
CA GLU A 281 -11.61 14.60 -3.68
C GLU A 281 -10.21 14.08 -4.03
N ARG A 282 -9.40 13.76 -3.02
CA ARG A 282 -8.09 13.13 -3.22
C ARG A 282 -8.21 11.71 -3.77
N ILE A 283 -9.11 10.88 -3.22
CA ILE A 283 -9.33 9.51 -3.74
C ILE A 283 -9.82 9.56 -5.18
N ILE A 284 -10.85 10.35 -5.47
CA ILE A 284 -11.41 10.49 -6.82
C ILE A 284 -10.35 11.08 -7.76
N GLY A 285 -9.56 12.05 -7.29
CA GLY A 285 -8.47 12.64 -8.05
C GLY A 285 -7.46 11.60 -8.55
N ASN A 286 -7.22 10.55 -7.75
CA ASN A 286 -6.23 9.51 -7.99
C ASN A 286 -6.73 8.30 -8.79
N LEU A 287 -8.02 8.21 -9.11
CA LEU A 287 -8.54 7.07 -9.88
C LEU A 287 -7.87 6.99 -11.27
N PRO A 288 -7.62 5.78 -11.80
CA PRO A 288 -6.97 5.60 -13.10
C PRO A 288 -7.77 6.28 -14.22
N GLY A 289 -7.04 6.89 -15.16
CA GLY A 289 -7.60 7.73 -16.23
C GLY A 289 -8.01 9.14 -15.79
N MET A 290 -7.92 9.47 -14.50
CA MET A 290 -8.29 10.78 -13.98
C MET A 290 -7.11 11.74 -13.85
N THR A 291 -5.93 11.26 -13.46
CA THR A 291 -4.71 12.08 -13.52
C THR A 291 -4.26 12.12 -14.98
N GLY A 292 -4.26 13.31 -15.60
CA GLY A 292 -3.84 13.52 -17.00
C GLY A 292 -2.34 13.24 -17.25
N GLY A 293 -1.72 12.33 -16.50
CA GLY A 293 -0.51 11.67 -16.89
C GLY A 293 -0.94 10.37 -17.55
N ILE A 294 -0.94 10.33 -18.89
CA ILE A 294 -0.66 9.06 -19.56
C ILE A 294 0.65 8.63 -18.91
N GLY A 295 0.61 7.59 -18.06
CA GLY A 295 1.84 6.97 -17.61
C GLY A 295 2.61 6.76 -18.89
N HIS A 296 3.73 7.45 -19.06
CA HIS A 296 4.61 7.20 -20.17
C HIS A 296 4.95 5.73 -20.00
N ALA A 297 4.20 4.86 -20.67
CA ALA A 297 4.71 3.62 -21.16
C ALA A 297 5.88 4.13 -21.99
N LEU A 298 7.04 4.22 -21.33
CA LEU A 298 8.30 4.26 -22.02
C LEU A 298 8.10 3.19 -23.08
N ASN A 299 8.14 3.59 -24.36
CA ASN A 299 8.09 2.64 -25.46
C ASN A 299 8.90 1.45 -24.97
N PRO A 300 8.32 0.23 -24.89
CA PRO A 300 9.03 -0.91 -24.34
C PRO A 300 10.41 -0.84 -24.99
N PRO A 301 11.51 -0.79 -24.21
CA PRO A 301 12.82 -0.57 -24.78
C PRO A 301 12.90 -1.52 -25.95
N VAL A 302 13.17 -0.98 -27.15
CA VAL A 302 13.18 -1.79 -28.36
C VAL A 302 14.25 -2.83 -28.08
N TYR A 303 13.80 -4.01 -27.67
CA TYR A 303 14.66 -5.14 -27.43
C TYR A 303 15.04 -5.53 -28.85
N ASN A 304 16.14 -4.96 -29.32
CA ASN A 304 16.88 -5.57 -30.40
C ASN A 304 17.21 -6.96 -29.86
N GLU A 305 16.43 -7.95 -30.28
CA GLU A 305 16.88 -9.32 -30.23
C GLU A 305 18.22 -9.31 -30.97
N GLU A 306 19.32 -9.25 -30.22
CA GLU A 306 20.62 -9.63 -30.72
C GLU A 306 20.42 -11.05 -31.22
N LYS A 307 20.14 -11.18 -32.51
CA LYS A 307 20.27 -12.43 -33.23
C LYS A 307 21.64 -12.93 -32.87
N ALA A 308 21.69 -14.01 -32.08
CA ALA A 308 22.89 -14.78 -31.88
C ALA A 308 23.40 -15.16 -33.27
N THR A 309 24.37 -14.41 -33.77
CA THR A 309 25.13 -14.73 -34.96
C THR A 309 26.03 -15.89 -34.57
N GLY A 310 25.47 -17.10 -34.65
CA GLY A 310 26.28 -18.30 -34.72
C GLY A 310 27.26 -18.18 -35.90
N PRO A 311 28.48 -18.69 -35.79
CA PRO A 311 29.48 -18.59 -36.84
C PRO A 311 29.02 -19.43 -38.05
N LEU A 312 28.58 -18.76 -39.11
CA LEU A 312 28.35 -19.38 -40.40
C LEU A 312 29.70 -19.73 -41.02
N GLY A 313 29.90 -21.03 -41.24
CA GLY A 313 30.99 -21.57 -42.02
C GLY A 313 31.03 -20.96 -43.42
N SER A 314 32.25 -20.60 -43.81
CA SER A 314 32.65 -20.12 -45.12
C SER A 314 32.28 -21.12 -46.22
N VAL A 315 31.39 -20.74 -47.14
CA VAL A 315 31.23 -21.40 -48.44
C VAL A 315 31.07 -20.36 -49.55
N ASN A 316 32.13 -20.24 -50.35
CA ASN A 316 32.21 -19.90 -51.78
C ASN A 316 31.45 -18.68 -52.34
N GLY A 317 32.21 -17.58 -52.46
CA GLY A 317 32.50 -16.88 -53.72
C GLY A 317 31.39 -16.75 -54.78
N VAL A 318 30.66 -15.64 -54.71
CA VAL A 318 30.05 -14.99 -55.89
C VAL A 318 30.32 -13.48 -55.77
N PRO A 319 30.80 -12.79 -56.82
CA PRO A 319 31.01 -11.34 -56.78
C PRO A 319 29.66 -10.63 -56.89
N VAL A 320 29.30 -9.82 -55.90
CA VAL A 320 28.12 -8.94 -55.92
C VAL A 320 28.56 -7.54 -56.34
N GLU A 321 27.88 -7.00 -57.36
CA GLU A 321 28.08 -5.67 -57.93
C GLU A 321 27.85 -4.53 -56.92
N PRO A 322 28.61 -3.42 -57.01
CA PRO A 322 28.40 -2.24 -56.20
C PRO A 322 27.41 -1.29 -56.88
N GLY A 323 26.17 -1.26 -56.40
CA GLY A 323 25.23 -0.22 -56.85
C GLY A 323 23.80 -0.43 -56.42
N GLN A 324 23.48 -0.13 -55.16
CA GLN A 324 22.15 0.37 -54.76
C GLN A 324 22.17 0.82 -53.30
N THR A 325 22.48 2.09 -53.09
CA THR A 325 22.11 2.85 -51.88
C THR A 325 20.59 3.04 -51.88
N GLY A 326 19.86 2.00 -51.52
CA GLY A 326 18.44 2.06 -51.22
C GLY A 326 18.24 2.67 -49.83
N GLN A 327 17.79 3.92 -49.78
CA GLN A 327 17.30 4.58 -48.58
C GLN A 327 16.07 3.83 -48.05
N ASN A 328 16.28 2.76 -47.28
CA ASN A 328 15.22 2.10 -46.54
C ASN A 328 15.01 2.84 -45.21
N ARG A 329 14.54 4.09 -45.28
CA ARG A 329 13.89 4.75 -44.15
C ARG A 329 12.53 4.08 -43.99
N GLN A 330 12.50 2.91 -43.36
CA GLN A 330 11.27 2.43 -42.75
C GLN A 330 10.85 3.52 -41.75
N ALA A 331 9.82 4.26 -42.12
CA ALA A 331 9.14 5.16 -41.21
C ALA A 331 8.76 4.31 -40.00
N ILE A 332 9.45 4.52 -38.89
CA ILE A 332 9.01 4.04 -37.58
C ILE A 332 7.73 4.83 -37.32
N GLN A 333 6.62 4.30 -37.83
CA GLN A 333 5.30 4.61 -37.31
C GLN A 333 5.34 4.07 -35.89
N SER A 334 5.78 4.91 -34.97
CA SER A 334 5.55 4.73 -33.55
C SER A 334 4.04 4.77 -33.40
N ASP A 335 3.40 3.62 -33.56
CA ASP A 335 2.02 3.38 -33.18
C ASP A 335 1.94 3.80 -31.73
N ARG A 336 1.49 5.04 -31.51
CA ARG A 336 1.13 5.53 -30.20
C ARG A 336 -0.08 4.70 -29.81
N HIS A 337 0.18 3.58 -29.17
CA HIS A 337 -0.83 2.83 -28.43
C HIS A 337 -1.34 3.78 -27.35
N LEU A 338 -2.34 4.58 -27.72
CA LEU A 338 -3.11 5.41 -26.81
C LEU A 338 -3.64 4.44 -25.77
N ALA A 339 -3.15 4.59 -24.54
CA ALA A 339 -3.59 3.74 -23.43
C ALA A 339 -5.12 3.76 -23.41
N VAL A 340 -5.73 2.59 -23.65
CA VAL A 340 -7.18 2.43 -23.56
C VAL A 340 -7.54 2.72 -22.11
N MET A 341 -8.15 3.88 -21.89
CA MET A 341 -8.60 4.28 -20.56
C MET A 341 -9.66 3.27 -20.09
N PRO A 342 -9.66 2.87 -18.80
CA PRO A 342 -10.74 2.03 -18.29
C PRO A 342 -12.08 2.75 -18.43
N SER A 343 -13.14 1.99 -18.71
CA SER A 343 -14.49 2.57 -18.77
C SER A 343 -14.93 3.05 -17.38
N GLU A 344 -15.89 3.99 -17.35
CA GLU A 344 -16.51 4.44 -16.08
C GLU A 344 -16.98 3.26 -15.22
N GLU A 345 -17.63 2.29 -15.86
CA GLU A 345 -18.13 1.09 -15.20
C GLU A 345 -17.00 0.28 -14.56
N GLN A 346 -15.87 0.10 -15.25
CA GLN A 346 -14.69 -0.61 -14.72
C GLN A 346 -14.09 0.13 -13.52
N VAL A 347 -13.99 1.46 -13.61
CA VAL A 347 -13.48 2.27 -12.49
C VAL A 347 -14.38 2.13 -11.28
N ILE A 348 -15.71 2.18 -11.45
CA ILE A 348 -16.66 2.03 -10.34
C ILE A 348 -16.66 0.60 -9.78
N LYS A 349 -16.53 -0.43 -10.62
CA LYS A 349 -16.37 -1.82 -10.16
C LYS A 349 -15.11 -2.00 -9.31
N GLY A 350 -13.99 -1.44 -9.76
CA GLY A 350 -12.76 -1.45 -8.98
C GLY A 350 -12.90 -0.70 -7.65
N LEU A 351 -13.61 0.43 -7.62
CA LEU A 351 -13.95 1.11 -6.37
C LEU A 351 -14.80 0.23 -5.44
N GLN A 352 -15.87 -0.39 -5.96
CA GLN A 352 -16.76 -1.28 -5.18
C GLN A 352 -16.00 -2.49 -4.63
N ALA A 353 -15.14 -3.11 -5.44
CA ALA A 353 -14.28 -4.22 -5.05
C ALA A 353 -13.30 -3.81 -3.92
N GLY A 354 -12.66 -2.65 -4.04
CA GLY A 354 -11.78 -2.13 -3.00
C GLY A 354 -12.52 -1.85 -1.68
N LEU A 355 -13.72 -1.27 -1.75
CA LEU A 355 -14.55 -1.07 -0.56
C LEU A 355 -14.97 -2.39 0.09
N ASN A 356 -15.23 -3.42 -0.71
CA ASN A 356 -15.52 -4.76 -0.20
C ASN A 356 -14.31 -5.36 0.55
N MET A 357 -13.08 -5.12 0.09
CA MET A 357 -11.86 -5.56 0.78
C MET A 357 -11.73 -4.91 2.16
N LEU A 358 -12.03 -3.62 2.27
CA LEU A 358 -12.02 -2.91 3.58
C LEU A 358 -13.13 -3.38 4.53
N SER A 359 -14.24 -3.85 3.98
CA SER A 359 -15.38 -4.31 4.77
C SER A 359 -15.16 -5.67 5.45
N ASN A 360 -14.04 -6.36 5.19
CA ASN A 360 -13.85 -7.75 5.57
C ASN A 360 -13.48 -8.01 7.06
N LYS A 361 -13.97 -9.16 7.53
CA LYS A 361 -13.87 -9.85 8.84
C LYS A 361 -14.27 -9.12 10.13
N GLN A 362 -14.11 -7.81 10.29
CA GLN A 362 -14.57 -7.11 11.52
C GLN A 362 -16.09 -6.93 11.62
N ASN A 363 -16.83 -7.26 10.56
CA ASN A 363 -18.29 -7.44 10.61
C ASN A 363 -18.73 -8.73 11.34
N GLN A 364 -17.80 -9.48 11.95
CA GLN A 364 -18.16 -10.30 13.10
C GLN A 364 -18.36 -9.37 14.31
N SER A 365 -19.47 -8.63 14.30
CA SER A 365 -19.94 -8.05 15.56
C SER A 365 -20.02 -9.21 16.56
N PRO A 366 -19.40 -9.11 17.75
CA PRO A 366 -19.46 -10.16 18.77
C PRO A 366 -20.89 -10.41 19.27
N LEU A 367 -21.84 -9.56 18.86
CA LEU A 367 -23.25 -9.68 19.14
C LEU A 367 -23.92 -10.58 18.09
N PRO A 368 -24.53 -11.71 18.50
CA PRO A 368 -25.37 -12.49 17.61
C PRO A 368 -26.52 -11.58 17.12
N ASN A 369 -26.71 -11.50 15.80
CA ASN A 369 -27.81 -10.82 15.10
C ASN A 369 -27.63 -9.36 14.64
N VAL A 370 -26.43 -8.78 14.65
CA VAL A 370 -26.23 -7.54 13.85
C VAL A 370 -26.16 -7.95 12.37
N PRO A 371 -27.03 -7.40 11.50
CA PRO A 371 -26.97 -7.71 10.07
C PRO A 371 -25.57 -7.34 9.56
N LYS A 372 -24.84 -8.35 9.08
CA LYS A 372 -23.55 -8.16 8.41
C LYS A 372 -23.77 -7.11 7.33
N THR A 373 -22.93 -6.08 7.29
CA THR A 373 -23.00 -5.15 6.15
C THR A 373 -22.79 -5.97 4.89
N THR A 374 -23.84 -6.05 4.06
CA THR A 374 -23.79 -6.83 2.82
C THR A 374 -22.71 -6.21 1.96
N ALA A 375 -21.81 -7.05 1.43
CA ALA A 375 -20.85 -6.63 0.43
C ALA A 375 -21.57 -5.83 -0.67
N LEU A 376 -20.95 -4.74 -1.11
CA LEU A 376 -21.43 -3.96 -2.24
C LEU A 376 -21.46 -4.85 -3.47
N LYS A 377 -22.51 -4.71 -4.27
CA LYS A 377 -22.53 -5.32 -5.60
C LYS A 377 -21.48 -4.62 -6.46
N GLU A 378 -20.66 -5.40 -7.16
CA GLU A 378 -19.66 -4.91 -8.12
C GLU A 378 -20.35 -4.72 -9.49
N ASP A 379 -21.37 -3.86 -9.54
CA ASP A 379 -22.22 -3.63 -10.71
C ASP A 379 -21.79 -2.42 -11.57
N GLY A 380 -20.79 -1.67 -11.12
CA GLY A 380 -20.32 -0.47 -11.83
C GLY A 380 -21.27 0.72 -11.71
N VAL A 381 -22.27 0.66 -10.83
CA VAL A 381 -23.21 1.75 -10.58
C VAL A 381 -22.83 2.48 -9.29
N ASN A 382 -22.48 3.77 -9.42
CA ASN A 382 -22.25 4.61 -8.24
C ASN A 382 -23.58 5.04 -7.61
N GLY A 383 -24.13 4.18 -6.75
CA GLY A 383 -25.35 4.45 -5.99
C GLY A 383 -25.09 5.00 -4.58
N PRO A 384 -26.15 5.36 -3.83
CA PRO A 384 -26.05 5.86 -2.46
C PRO A 384 -25.25 4.93 -1.51
N LYS A 385 -25.33 3.61 -1.72
CA LYS A 385 -24.57 2.62 -0.94
C LYS A 385 -23.06 2.68 -1.19
N THR A 386 -22.65 2.87 -2.45
CA THR A 386 -21.23 3.02 -2.82
C THR A 386 -20.68 4.32 -2.23
N SER A 387 -21.40 5.43 -2.40
CA SER A 387 -21.04 6.74 -1.81
C SER A 387 -20.92 6.67 -0.28
N PHE A 388 -21.90 6.04 0.39
CA PHE A 388 -21.87 5.85 1.83
C PHE A 388 -20.71 4.94 2.26
N GLY A 389 -20.51 3.81 1.56
CA GLY A 389 -19.41 2.88 1.83
C GLY A 389 -18.04 3.57 1.73
N LEU A 390 -17.86 4.44 0.75
CA LEU A 390 -16.63 5.22 0.59
C LEU A 390 -16.42 6.24 1.71
N LYS A 391 -17.44 7.06 2.03
CA LYS A 391 -17.38 7.99 3.17
C LYS A 391 -17.08 7.26 4.48
N LYS A 392 -17.75 6.13 4.71
CA LYS A 392 -17.54 5.29 5.89
C LYS A 392 -16.12 4.73 5.95
N ALA A 393 -15.62 4.20 4.83
CA ALA A 393 -14.27 3.67 4.77
C ALA A 393 -13.21 4.75 5.07
N LEU A 394 -13.41 5.98 4.60
CA LEU A 394 -12.53 7.12 4.91
C LEU A 394 -12.53 7.47 6.41
N VAL A 395 -13.69 7.40 7.06
CA VAL A 395 -13.80 7.62 8.51
C VAL A 395 -13.13 6.50 9.29
N ASP A 396 -13.38 5.24 8.93
CA ASP A 396 -12.92 4.07 9.70
C ASP A 396 -11.42 3.74 9.48
N HIS A 397 -10.93 3.94 8.25
CA HIS A 397 -9.59 3.49 7.81
C HIS A 397 -8.65 4.62 7.39
N GLY A 398 -9.17 5.82 7.09
CA GLY A 398 -8.37 6.96 6.64
C GLY A 398 -8.04 6.93 5.15
N THR A 399 -7.48 8.05 4.66
CA THR A 399 -7.22 8.21 3.22
C THR A 399 -6.26 7.19 2.63
N SER A 400 -5.15 6.88 3.31
CA SER A 400 -4.11 5.96 2.80
C SER A 400 -4.67 4.56 2.53
N LYS A 401 -5.31 3.96 3.54
CA LYS A 401 -5.89 2.61 3.43
C LYS A 401 -7.02 2.51 2.41
N VAL A 402 -7.85 3.55 2.29
CA VAL A 402 -8.86 3.62 1.24
C VAL A 402 -8.23 3.67 -0.14
N SER A 403 -7.15 4.44 -0.31
CA SER A 403 -6.46 4.55 -1.58
C SER A 403 -5.82 3.21 -1.99
N GLU A 404 -5.17 2.52 -1.05
CA GLU A 404 -4.62 1.16 -1.24
C GLU A 404 -5.71 0.17 -1.68
N ALA A 405 -6.84 0.15 -0.97
CA ALA A 405 -7.93 -0.76 -1.28
C ALA A 405 -8.55 -0.49 -2.65
N VAL A 406 -8.71 0.79 -3.00
CA VAL A 406 -9.22 1.19 -4.32
C VAL A 406 -8.25 0.74 -5.42
N ALA A 407 -6.94 0.93 -5.25
CA ALA A 407 -5.95 0.47 -6.25
C ALA A 407 -5.96 -1.06 -6.41
N LEU A 408 -6.07 -1.81 -5.31
CA LEU A 408 -6.23 -3.27 -5.37
C LEU A 408 -7.54 -3.69 -6.03
N GLY A 409 -8.63 -2.97 -5.78
CA GLY A 409 -9.90 -3.19 -6.46
C GLY A 409 -9.79 -2.98 -7.98
N GLN A 410 -9.03 -1.96 -8.43
CA GLN A 410 -8.72 -1.78 -9.85
C GLN A 410 -7.86 -2.95 -10.39
N PHE A 411 -6.85 -3.40 -9.65
CA PHE A 411 -6.04 -4.55 -10.02
C PHE A 411 -6.87 -5.83 -10.16
N LYS A 412 -7.84 -6.06 -9.27
CA LYS A 412 -8.79 -7.18 -9.37
C LYS A 412 -9.56 -7.14 -10.68
N GLU A 413 -10.01 -5.97 -11.13
CA GLU A 413 -10.66 -5.82 -12.44
C GLU A 413 -9.68 -6.09 -13.60
N THR A 414 -8.42 -5.66 -13.51
CA THR A 414 -7.37 -6.01 -14.47
C THR A 414 -7.14 -7.53 -14.53
N ALA A 415 -7.14 -8.23 -13.39
CA ALA A 415 -7.03 -9.69 -13.33
C ALA A 415 -8.24 -10.39 -13.98
N LYS A 416 -9.46 -9.93 -13.70
CA LYS A 416 -10.69 -10.43 -14.37
C LYS A 416 -10.65 -10.20 -15.88
N LYS A 417 -10.17 -9.03 -16.32
CA LYS A 417 -9.98 -8.71 -17.74
C LYS A 417 -8.95 -9.63 -18.40
N ALA A 418 -7.83 -9.90 -17.73
CA ALA A 418 -6.82 -10.85 -18.22
C ALA A 418 -7.41 -12.25 -18.46
N LYS A 419 -8.25 -12.72 -17.53
CA LYS A 419 -8.91 -14.03 -17.62
C LYS A 419 -9.85 -14.15 -18.82
N THR A 420 -10.54 -13.06 -19.17
CA THR A 420 -11.60 -13.04 -20.20
C THR A 420 -11.13 -12.59 -21.57
N SER A 421 -10.56 -11.39 -21.68
CA SER A 421 -10.15 -10.77 -22.94
C SER A 421 -8.63 -10.64 -23.11
N GLY A 422 -7.86 -10.87 -22.04
CA GLY A 422 -6.48 -10.43 -21.98
C GLY A 422 -6.37 -8.95 -21.61
N VAL A 423 -5.18 -8.56 -21.17
CA VAL A 423 -4.80 -7.17 -20.90
C VAL A 423 -3.82 -6.77 -22.02
N GLU A 424 -3.93 -5.56 -22.55
CA GLU A 424 -3.02 -5.09 -23.61
C GLU A 424 -1.84 -4.29 -23.04
N ASN A 425 -2.09 -3.52 -21.96
CA ASN A 425 -1.11 -2.61 -21.36
C ASN A 425 -1.05 -2.79 -19.83
N LEU A 426 -0.56 -3.95 -19.38
CA LEU A 426 -0.48 -4.27 -17.96
C LEU A 426 0.36 -3.26 -17.16
N ALA A 427 1.50 -2.84 -17.71
CA ALA A 427 2.40 -1.87 -17.06
C ALA A 427 1.71 -0.51 -16.85
N GLY A 428 0.94 -0.06 -17.85
CA GLY A 428 0.17 1.17 -17.78
C GLY A 428 -1.01 1.10 -16.80
N GLU A 429 -1.76 -0.01 -16.80
CA GLU A 429 -2.87 -0.23 -15.86
C GLU A 429 -2.38 -0.27 -14.40
N LEU A 430 -1.27 -0.99 -14.14
CA LEU A 430 -0.62 -1.01 -12.82
C LEU A 430 -0.11 0.37 -12.40
N GLY A 431 0.62 1.03 -13.28
CA GLY A 431 1.15 2.37 -13.01
C GLY A 431 0.03 3.37 -12.71
N ALA A 432 -1.08 3.30 -13.44
CA ALA A 432 -2.22 4.18 -13.20
C ALA A 432 -2.88 3.93 -11.83
N ALA A 433 -2.94 2.68 -11.37
CA ALA A 433 -3.54 2.32 -10.09
C ALA A 433 -2.62 2.61 -8.89
N PHE A 434 -1.32 2.29 -8.98
CA PHE A 434 -0.43 2.27 -7.80
C PHE A 434 0.56 3.43 -7.73
N LYS A 435 0.92 4.08 -8.84
CA LYS A 435 1.87 5.20 -8.82
C LYS A 435 1.44 6.35 -7.89
N PRO A 436 0.15 6.73 -7.77
CA PRO A 436 -0.27 7.75 -6.80
C PRO A 436 -0.03 7.36 -5.34
N LEU A 437 0.10 6.06 -5.05
CA LEU A 437 0.31 5.50 -3.71
C LEU A 437 1.79 5.36 -3.37
N LEU A 438 2.55 4.74 -4.29
CA LEU A 438 3.95 4.38 -4.07
C LEU A 438 4.90 5.56 -4.31
N GLY A 439 4.38 6.66 -4.88
CA GLY A 439 5.09 7.91 -5.10
C GLY A 439 6.04 7.86 -6.28
N ASN A 440 6.72 8.99 -6.51
CA ASN A 440 7.74 9.13 -7.56
C ASN A 440 9.13 8.80 -7.00
N GLN A 441 9.30 7.62 -6.41
CA GLN A 441 10.66 7.19 -6.07
C GLN A 441 11.52 7.18 -7.33
N LYS A 442 12.76 7.67 -7.20
CA LYS A 442 13.71 7.68 -8.31
C LYS A 442 13.95 6.23 -8.72
N SER A 443 13.43 5.86 -9.88
CA SER A 443 13.59 4.51 -10.43
C SER A 443 15.08 4.17 -10.51
N PRO A 444 15.51 2.99 -10.01
CA PRO A 444 16.90 2.55 -10.09
C PRO A 444 17.36 2.32 -11.53
N LYS A 445 16.43 2.11 -12.45
CA LYS A 445 16.64 1.94 -13.89
C LYS A 445 15.40 2.35 -14.67
N ASP A 446 15.58 2.62 -15.96
CA ASP A 446 14.47 2.95 -16.85
C ASP A 446 13.45 1.82 -16.91
N GLY A 447 12.17 2.17 -16.83
CA GLY A 447 11.05 1.23 -16.84
C GLY A 447 10.81 0.50 -15.51
N PHE A 448 11.59 0.76 -14.46
CA PHE A 448 11.33 0.17 -13.14
C PHE A 448 10.05 0.75 -12.52
N GLN A 449 9.20 -0.17 -12.07
CA GLN A 449 7.96 0.06 -11.34
C GLN A 449 8.00 -0.74 -10.04
N SER A 450 7.78 -0.10 -8.89
CA SER A 450 7.69 -0.77 -7.58
C SER A 450 6.57 -1.82 -7.55
N GLU A 451 5.43 -1.48 -8.13
CA GLU A 451 4.29 -2.36 -8.34
C GLU A 451 4.59 -3.47 -9.34
N GLY A 452 5.48 -3.22 -10.30
CA GLY A 452 5.96 -4.23 -11.23
C GLY A 452 6.81 -5.30 -10.54
N LEU A 453 7.61 -4.90 -9.55
CA LEU A 453 8.41 -5.82 -8.74
C LEU A 453 7.51 -6.71 -7.88
N ALA A 454 6.58 -6.10 -7.14
CA ALA A 454 5.61 -6.84 -6.35
C ALA A 454 4.75 -7.81 -7.21
N LEU A 455 4.45 -7.43 -8.46
CA LEU A 455 3.76 -8.32 -9.38
C LEU A 455 4.64 -9.51 -9.77
N GLN A 456 5.91 -9.28 -10.11
CA GLN A 456 6.84 -10.36 -10.45
C GLN A 456 7.00 -11.34 -9.28
N ASP A 457 7.17 -10.84 -8.06
CA ASP A 457 7.21 -11.64 -6.83
C ASP A 457 5.94 -12.50 -6.70
N THR A 458 4.76 -11.87 -6.87
CA THR A 458 3.46 -12.57 -6.81
C THR A 458 3.32 -13.66 -7.86
N LEU A 459 3.78 -13.39 -9.09
CA LEU A 459 3.75 -14.38 -10.17
C LEU A 459 4.75 -15.51 -9.91
N ASN A 460 5.89 -15.21 -9.28
CA ASN A 460 6.89 -16.18 -8.88
C ASN A 460 6.43 -17.08 -7.74
N ASP A 461 5.71 -16.54 -6.76
CA ASP A 461 5.01 -17.31 -5.71
C ASP A 461 3.98 -18.29 -6.29
N LEU A 462 3.49 -18.00 -7.50
CA LEU A 462 2.55 -18.80 -8.27
C LEU A 462 3.23 -19.64 -9.38
N GLY A 463 4.57 -19.66 -9.40
CA GLY A 463 5.38 -20.56 -10.24
C GLY A 463 5.82 -20.01 -11.60
N ALA A 464 5.84 -18.70 -11.82
CA ALA A 464 6.18 -18.11 -13.13
C ALA A 464 7.68 -18.11 -13.47
N GLY A 465 8.59 -18.14 -12.50
CA GLY A 465 10.04 -18.17 -12.74
C GLY A 465 10.59 -16.94 -13.48
N LEU A 466 10.01 -15.78 -13.22
CA LEU A 466 10.42 -14.47 -13.73
C LEU A 466 11.65 -13.94 -12.98
N LYS A 467 12.34 -12.99 -13.61
CA LYS A 467 13.39 -12.21 -12.96
C LYS A 467 12.77 -11.04 -12.18
N ASP A 468 13.14 -10.89 -10.91
CA ASP A 468 12.66 -9.80 -10.05
C ASP A 468 13.45 -8.54 -10.31
N ASP A 469 12.94 -7.75 -11.25
CA ASP A 469 13.64 -6.60 -11.78
C ASP A 469 12.74 -5.36 -11.89
N GLY A 470 11.46 -5.47 -11.52
CA GLY A 470 10.49 -4.39 -11.52
C GLY A 470 10.09 -3.88 -12.90
N ILE A 471 10.50 -4.54 -13.99
CA ILE A 471 10.13 -4.16 -15.36
C ILE A 471 9.00 -5.08 -15.85
N VAL A 472 7.80 -4.50 -16.03
CA VAL A 472 6.66 -5.21 -16.60
C VAL A 472 6.78 -5.30 -18.12
N GLY A 473 7.61 -6.24 -18.58
CA GLY A 473 7.82 -6.53 -20.01
C GLY A 473 6.95 -7.67 -20.56
N PRO A 474 7.18 -8.10 -21.82
CA PRO A 474 6.42 -9.17 -22.46
C PRO A 474 6.42 -10.51 -21.68
N LYS A 475 7.51 -10.84 -20.98
CA LYS A 475 7.60 -12.05 -20.16
C LYS A 475 6.67 -11.99 -18.95
N THR A 476 6.72 -10.90 -18.19
CA THR A 476 5.83 -10.65 -17.05
C THR A 476 4.38 -10.58 -17.50
N HIS A 477 4.11 -9.93 -18.62
CA HIS A 477 2.78 -9.86 -19.23
C HIS A 477 2.21 -11.25 -19.57
N ASN A 478 3.00 -12.08 -20.25
CA ASN A 478 2.59 -13.45 -20.61
C ASN A 478 2.38 -14.33 -19.37
N ALA A 479 3.26 -14.21 -18.37
CA ALA A 479 3.12 -14.93 -17.11
C ALA A 479 1.85 -14.51 -16.37
N PHE A 480 1.58 -13.19 -16.27
CA PHE A 480 0.36 -12.68 -15.67
C PHE A 480 -0.90 -13.26 -16.33
N HIS A 481 -0.95 -13.27 -17.66
CA HIS A 481 -2.08 -13.85 -18.40
C HIS A 481 -2.27 -15.35 -18.12
N GLN A 482 -1.18 -16.11 -18.04
CA GLN A 482 -1.23 -17.54 -17.75
C GLN A 482 -1.69 -17.84 -16.33
N ILE A 483 -1.22 -17.05 -15.35
CA ILE A 483 -1.59 -17.19 -13.95
C ILE A 483 -3.04 -16.72 -13.72
N ALA A 484 -3.43 -15.57 -14.24
CA ALA A 484 -4.80 -15.04 -14.12
C ALA A 484 -5.87 -15.98 -14.70
N LYS A 485 -5.51 -16.83 -15.67
CA LYS A 485 -6.40 -17.88 -16.20
C LYS A 485 -6.57 -19.09 -15.27
N LYS A 486 -5.59 -19.36 -14.41
CA LYS A 486 -5.53 -20.56 -13.57
C LYS A 486 -5.88 -20.28 -12.10
N THR A 487 -5.65 -19.05 -11.64
CA THR A 487 -5.82 -18.63 -10.26
C THR A 487 -7.11 -17.81 -10.11
N ASP A 488 -7.72 -17.89 -8.94
CA ASP A 488 -8.85 -17.03 -8.57
C ASP A 488 -8.41 -15.57 -8.46
N GLU A 489 -9.23 -14.63 -8.93
CA GLU A 489 -8.90 -13.21 -8.90
C GLU A 489 -8.74 -12.65 -7.48
N ASP A 490 -9.46 -13.18 -6.47
CA ASP A 490 -9.30 -12.76 -5.08
C ASP A 490 -8.00 -13.30 -4.50
N GLU A 491 -7.61 -14.55 -4.81
CA GLU A 491 -6.31 -15.10 -4.39
C GLU A 491 -5.14 -14.32 -5.00
N LEU A 492 -5.20 -14.04 -6.31
CA LEU A 492 -4.16 -13.28 -7.00
C LEU A 492 -4.04 -11.85 -6.43
N THR A 493 -5.17 -11.20 -6.18
CA THR A 493 -5.19 -9.84 -5.60
C THR A 493 -4.68 -9.82 -4.17
N GLN A 494 -5.03 -10.82 -3.35
CA GLN A 494 -4.55 -10.90 -1.96
C GLN A 494 -3.03 -11.11 -1.91
N ARG A 495 -2.48 -12.03 -2.70
CA ARG A 495 -1.02 -12.23 -2.74
C ARG A 495 -0.28 -10.99 -3.23
N PHE A 496 -0.86 -10.31 -4.23
CA PHE A 496 -0.31 -9.05 -4.71
C PHE A 496 -0.34 -7.96 -3.63
N ALA A 497 -1.43 -7.86 -2.86
CA ALA A 497 -1.51 -6.97 -1.70
C ALA A 497 -0.43 -7.28 -0.66
N ASP A 498 -0.24 -8.57 -0.34
CA ASP A 498 0.76 -9.01 0.64
C ASP A 498 2.20 -8.66 0.19
N ASN A 499 2.51 -8.83 -1.10
CA ASN A 499 3.81 -8.47 -1.69
C ASN A 499 4.02 -6.95 -1.83
N LEU A 500 2.94 -6.17 -1.94
CA LEU A 500 2.98 -4.71 -1.79
C LEU A 500 3.15 -4.25 -0.33
N GLY A 501 3.05 -5.17 0.64
CA GLY A 501 3.07 -4.86 2.07
C GLY A 501 1.74 -4.29 2.59
N PHE A 502 0.65 -4.40 1.82
CA PHE A 502 -0.65 -3.92 2.25
C PHE A 502 -1.34 -4.95 3.14
N SER A 503 -1.74 -4.54 4.34
CA SER A 503 -2.52 -5.37 5.27
C SER A 503 -4.01 -5.03 5.19
N PHE A 504 -4.85 -6.02 4.85
CA PHE A 504 -6.32 -5.94 4.82
C PHE A 504 -6.98 -7.04 5.64
#